data_AF-A0A3D2MMF9-F1
#
_entry.id   AF-A0A3D2MMF9-F1
#
_cell.length_a   1.000
_cell.length_b   1.000
_cell.length_c   1.000
_cell.angle_alpha   90.00
_cell.angle_beta   90.00
_cell.angle_gamma   90.00
#
_symmetry.space_group_name_H-M   'P 1'
#
loop_
_entity.id
_entity.type
_entity.pdbx_description
1 polymer ?
#
loop_
_entity_poly.entity_id
_entity_poly.type
_entity_poly.pdbx_seq_one_letter_code
_entity_poly.pdbx_strand_id
1 'polypeptide(L)'
;VQYPPNYGPHANLSEEEKKKRLDAMVRIWQSDTERRIEREGYQAFIKAAGLDEYRYSVWLRFPEWERSAVVGQVISLQRSQSGAPADPTLFSAWRRDFLLRTMPDWKVQLPGENIFNISVRITPGGLGEGSKWAVVMPKEMIPRYRPSWPTQQEWVAWTRSFDWLSIGVGFIRTMLDSL
;
A
#
# COMPACT_ATOMS: atom_id res chain seq x y z
N VAL A 1 -10.99 19.02 10.88
CA VAL A 1 -11.41 17.62 11.09
C VAL A 1 -10.61 17.08 12.26
N GLN A 2 -11.27 16.55 13.29
CA GLN A 2 -10.60 15.98 14.46
C GLN A 2 -9.90 14.68 14.04
N TYR A 3 -8.63 14.52 14.42
CA TYR A 3 -7.88 13.31 14.13
C TYR A 3 -8.54 12.12 14.86
N PRO A 4 -8.98 11.07 14.14
CA PRO A 4 -9.64 9.95 14.78
C PRO A 4 -8.68 9.22 15.73
N PRO A 5 -9.14 8.79 16.93
CA PRO A 5 -8.27 8.12 17.89
C PRO A 5 -7.81 6.75 17.37
N ASN A 6 -6.76 6.20 17.97
CA ASN A 6 -6.36 4.82 17.73
C ASN A 6 -7.41 3.86 18.30
N TYR A 7 -7.70 2.77 17.59
CA TYR A 7 -8.71 1.79 17.97
C TYR A 7 -8.13 0.38 18.14
N GLY A 8 -8.91 -0.51 18.76
CA GLY A 8 -8.57 -1.92 18.89
C GLY A 8 -7.68 -2.26 20.10
N PRO A 9 -7.44 -3.56 20.35
CA PRO A 9 -6.76 -4.05 21.55
C PRO A 9 -5.29 -3.63 21.65
N HIS A 10 -4.73 -3.10 20.56
CA HIS A 10 -3.32 -2.69 20.49
C HIS A 10 -3.11 -1.17 20.57
N ALA A 11 -4.19 -0.38 20.64
CA ALA A 11 -4.11 1.08 20.68
C ALA A 11 -3.35 1.61 21.91
N ASN A 12 -3.50 0.93 23.04
CA ASN A 12 -2.95 1.29 24.35
C ASN A 12 -1.59 0.63 24.64
N LEU A 13 -1.03 -0.11 23.68
CA LEU A 13 0.31 -0.68 23.84
C LEU A 13 1.36 0.43 23.93
N SER A 14 2.49 0.08 24.55
CA SER A 14 3.66 0.96 24.57
C SER A 14 4.19 1.23 23.15
N GLU A 15 4.85 2.36 22.98
CA GLU A 15 5.47 2.73 21.70
C GLU A 15 6.49 1.68 21.20
N GLU A 16 7.18 1.01 22.13
CA GLU A 16 8.11 -0.06 21.80
C GLU A 16 7.40 -1.31 21.27
N GLU A 17 6.30 -1.73 21.89
CA GLU A 17 5.50 -2.86 21.42
C GLU A 17 4.83 -2.58 20.08
N LYS A 18 4.34 -1.34 19.90
CA LYS A 18 3.83 -0.86 18.63
C LYS A 18 4.89 -0.95 17.53
N LYS A 19 6.10 -0.46 17.80
CA LYS A 19 7.23 -0.58 16.88
C LYS A 19 7.53 -2.04 16.52
N LYS A 20 7.66 -2.92 17.52
CA LYS A 20 7.90 -4.36 17.30
C LYS A 20 6.83 -4.99 16.39
N ARG A 21 5.57 -4.58 16.55
CA ARG A 21 4.47 -5.04 15.69
C ARG A 21 4.55 -4.52 14.27
N LEU A 22 4.90 -3.25 14.06
CA LEU A 22 5.13 -2.70 12.72
C LEU A 22 6.30 -3.41 12.01
N ASP A 23 7.41 -3.62 12.72
CA ASP A 23 8.57 -4.36 12.20
C ASP A 23 8.18 -5.80 11.82
N ALA A 24 7.38 -6.47 12.65
CA ALA A 24 6.86 -7.80 12.33
C ALA A 24 5.94 -7.78 11.10
N MET A 25 5.05 -6.79 10.98
CA MET A 25 4.17 -6.64 9.81
C MET A 25 4.96 -6.46 8.52
N VAL A 26 6.05 -5.68 8.53
CA VAL A 26 6.95 -5.53 7.38
C VAL A 26 7.51 -6.88 6.94
N ARG A 27 8.07 -7.66 7.88
CA ARG A 27 8.69 -8.96 7.57
C ARG A 27 7.69 -9.99 7.07
N ILE A 28 6.53 -10.08 7.72
CA ILE A 28 5.47 -11.01 7.32
C ILE A 28 4.99 -10.67 5.92
N TRP A 29 4.73 -9.39 5.66
CA TRP A 29 4.17 -8.99 4.36
C TRP A 29 5.16 -9.13 3.21
N GLN A 30 6.44 -8.88 3.45
CA GLN A 30 7.52 -9.19 2.52
C GLN A 30 7.50 -10.69 2.15
N SER A 31 7.56 -11.57 3.15
CA SER A 31 7.59 -13.02 2.94
C SER A 31 6.32 -13.55 2.24
N ASP A 32 5.14 -13.04 2.61
CA ASP A 32 3.88 -13.42 1.97
C ASP A 32 3.88 -13.07 0.48
N THR A 33 4.49 -11.94 0.12
CA THR A 33 4.56 -11.48 -1.28
C THR A 33 5.57 -12.29 -2.08
N GLU A 34 6.72 -12.62 -1.50
CA GLU A 34 7.71 -13.51 -2.11
C GLU A 34 7.11 -14.89 -2.42
N ARG A 35 6.45 -15.51 -1.43
CA ARG A 35 5.72 -16.77 -1.61
C ARG A 35 4.62 -16.68 -2.66
N ARG A 36 3.96 -15.52 -2.75
CA ARG A 36 2.94 -15.27 -3.77
C ARG A 36 3.55 -15.24 -5.17
N ILE A 37 4.70 -14.59 -5.35
CA ILE A 37 5.43 -14.55 -6.63
C ILE A 37 5.84 -15.96 -7.06
N GLU A 38 6.40 -16.75 -6.12
CA GLU A 38 6.79 -18.14 -6.38
C GLU A 38 5.59 -19.00 -6.80
N ARG A 39 4.45 -18.84 -6.13
CA ARG A 39 3.24 -19.63 -6.40
C ARG A 39 2.54 -19.24 -7.71
N GLU A 40 2.37 -17.94 -7.96
CA GLU A 40 1.58 -17.43 -9.10
C GLU A 40 2.42 -17.35 -10.39
N GLY A 41 3.74 -17.37 -10.25
CA GLY A 41 4.68 -17.16 -11.34
C GLY A 41 4.88 -15.68 -11.66
N TYR A 42 6.10 -15.34 -12.03
CA TYR A 42 6.57 -13.95 -12.23
C TYR A 42 5.69 -13.13 -13.17
N GLN A 43 5.37 -13.65 -14.36
CA GLN A 43 4.61 -12.89 -15.37
C GLN A 43 3.17 -12.59 -14.95
N ALA A 44 2.50 -13.55 -14.32
CA ALA A 44 1.15 -13.35 -13.81
C ALA A 44 1.15 -12.32 -12.67
N PHE A 45 2.16 -12.36 -11.79
CA PHE A 45 2.31 -11.40 -10.71
C PHE A 45 2.55 -9.98 -11.23
N ILE A 46 3.48 -9.78 -12.18
CA ILE A 46 3.79 -8.47 -12.78
C ILE A 46 2.53 -7.83 -13.37
N LYS A 47 1.78 -8.60 -14.17
CA LYS A 47 0.52 -8.15 -14.76
C LYS A 47 -0.54 -7.84 -13.70
N ALA A 48 -0.66 -8.68 -12.68
CA ALA A 48 -1.60 -8.46 -11.59
C ALA A 48 -1.26 -7.21 -10.75
N ALA A 49 0.03 -6.95 -10.52
CA ALA A 49 0.54 -5.77 -9.85
C ALA A 49 0.41 -4.49 -10.70
N GLY A 50 0.15 -4.63 -12.01
CA GLY A 50 0.03 -3.55 -12.99
C GLY A 50 1.38 -2.97 -13.41
N LEU A 51 2.45 -3.75 -13.31
CA LEU A 51 3.82 -3.30 -13.59
C LEU A 51 4.16 -3.28 -15.09
N ASP A 52 3.26 -3.77 -15.93
CA ASP A 52 3.27 -3.65 -17.38
C ASP A 52 2.93 -2.22 -17.86
N GLU A 53 2.00 -1.57 -17.17
CA GLU A 53 1.60 -0.19 -17.44
C GLU A 53 2.25 0.84 -16.50
N TYR A 54 2.57 0.42 -15.28
CA TYR A 54 3.10 1.30 -14.23
C TYR A 54 4.51 0.91 -13.80
N ARG A 55 5.34 1.89 -13.47
CA ARG A 55 6.73 1.61 -13.06
C ARG A 55 6.81 1.08 -11.62
N TYR A 56 5.92 1.55 -10.76
CA TYR A 56 5.85 1.19 -9.35
C TYR A 56 4.43 0.74 -8.98
N SER A 57 4.32 -0.27 -8.13
CA SER A 57 3.10 -0.66 -7.43
C SER A 57 3.38 -0.55 -5.94
N VAL A 58 2.79 0.44 -5.28
CA VAL A 58 2.99 0.70 -3.85
C VAL A 58 1.78 0.22 -3.09
N TRP A 59 1.95 -0.85 -2.33
CA TRP A 59 0.90 -1.41 -1.49
C TRP A 59 1.03 -0.82 -0.09
N LEU A 60 -0.02 -0.22 0.41
CA LEU A 60 -0.05 0.46 1.71
C LEU A 60 -1.03 -0.27 2.63
N ARG A 61 -0.64 -0.44 3.88
CA ARG A 61 -1.38 -1.13 4.92
C ARG A 61 -1.46 -0.27 6.17
N PHE A 62 -2.68 0.00 6.62
CA PHE A 62 -2.99 0.90 7.73
C PHE A 62 -3.52 0.11 8.91
N PRO A 63 -2.77 0.01 10.02
CA PRO A 63 -3.27 -0.59 11.25
C PRO A 63 -4.23 0.35 11.98
N GLU A 64 -5.40 -0.15 12.41
CA GLU A 64 -6.36 0.67 13.18
C GLU A 64 -5.81 1.17 14.53
N TRP A 65 -4.81 0.47 15.08
CA TRP A 65 -4.24 0.72 16.40
C TRP A 65 -3.10 1.75 16.40
N GLU A 66 -2.57 2.11 15.23
CA GLU A 66 -1.61 3.20 15.07
C GLU A 66 -1.89 3.95 13.77
N ARG A 67 -2.91 4.81 13.80
CA ARG A 67 -3.45 5.48 12.60
C ARG A 67 -2.47 6.49 11.99
N SER A 68 -1.40 6.83 12.72
CA SER A 68 -0.34 7.72 12.22
C SER A 68 0.77 6.96 11.51
N ALA A 69 0.73 5.62 11.53
CA ALA A 69 1.66 4.76 10.85
C ALA A 69 1.02 4.11 9.62
N VAL A 70 1.88 3.85 8.64
CA VAL A 70 1.55 3.07 7.45
C VAL A 70 2.70 2.12 7.20
N VAL A 71 2.38 0.86 6.93
CA VAL A 71 3.31 -0.10 6.37
C VAL A 71 3.17 -0.03 4.86
N GLY A 72 4.27 0.09 4.14
CA GLY A 72 4.30 0.19 2.68
C GLY A 72 5.23 -0.84 2.08
N GLN A 73 4.81 -1.45 0.98
CA GLN A 73 5.64 -2.29 0.14
C GLN A 73 5.66 -1.72 -1.28
N VAL A 74 6.85 -1.34 -1.73
CA VAL A 74 7.10 -0.93 -3.12
C VAL A 74 7.49 -2.15 -3.91
N ILE A 75 6.80 -2.35 -5.02
CA ILE A 75 7.09 -3.37 -6.02
C ILE A 75 7.47 -2.63 -7.29
N SER A 76 8.63 -2.93 -7.84
CA SER A 76 9.14 -2.34 -9.08
C SER A 76 9.82 -3.43 -9.91
N LEU A 77 10.05 -3.15 -11.19
CA LEU A 77 10.87 -4.00 -12.05
C LEU A 77 12.31 -3.47 -12.06
N GLN A 78 13.29 -4.31 -11.76
CA GLN A 78 14.70 -4.00 -11.96
C GLN A 78 15.13 -4.40 -13.36
N ARG A 79 15.85 -3.51 -14.06
CA ARG A 79 16.40 -3.86 -15.38
C ARG A 79 17.37 -5.01 -15.21
N SER A 80 17.03 -6.16 -15.81
CA SER A 80 17.97 -7.26 -15.93
C SER A 80 19.14 -6.82 -16.80
N GLN A 81 20.37 -6.98 -16.30
CA GLN A 81 21.59 -6.65 -17.04
C GLN A 81 21.85 -7.65 -18.19
N SER A 82 21.20 -8.82 -18.18
CA SER A 82 21.42 -9.91 -19.14
C SER A 82 20.35 -10.04 -20.22
N GLY A 83 19.38 -9.11 -20.28
CA GLY A 83 18.24 -9.20 -21.21
C GLY A 83 17.17 -10.23 -20.80
N ALA A 84 17.30 -10.83 -19.61
CA ALA A 84 16.27 -11.66 -19.01
C ALA A 84 15.05 -10.82 -18.57
N PRO A 85 13.90 -11.44 -18.24
CA PRO A 85 12.76 -10.72 -17.67
C PRO A 85 13.21 -9.88 -16.48
N ALA A 86 12.69 -8.65 -16.39
CA ALA A 86 12.99 -7.78 -15.27
C ALA A 86 12.50 -8.42 -13.96
N ASP A 87 13.41 -8.61 -13.00
CA ASP A 87 13.06 -9.20 -11.72
C ASP A 87 12.27 -8.20 -10.88
N PRO A 88 11.17 -8.62 -10.22
CA PRO A 88 10.45 -7.75 -9.31
C PRO A 88 11.33 -7.47 -8.07
N THR A 89 11.69 -6.21 -7.88
CA THR A 89 12.26 -5.73 -6.63
C THR A 89 11.14 -5.42 -5.66
N LEU A 90 11.27 -5.98 -4.46
CA LEU A 90 10.39 -5.71 -3.33
C LEU A 90 11.15 -4.89 -2.28
N PHE A 91 10.54 -3.81 -1.83
CA PHE A 91 11.03 -3.03 -0.70
C PHE A 91 9.88 -2.79 0.27
N SER A 92 10.02 -3.26 1.51
CA SER A 92 9.00 -3.09 2.54
C SER A 92 9.55 -2.28 3.71
N ALA A 93 8.78 -1.29 4.16
CA ALA A 93 9.10 -0.48 5.32
C ALA A 93 7.82 -0.02 6.03
N TRP A 94 7.95 0.58 7.20
CA TRP A 94 6.88 1.36 7.80
C TRP A 94 7.37 2.76 8.09
N ARG A 95 6.45 3.72 8.08
CA ARG A 95 6.74 5.11 8.44
C ARG A 95 5.57 5.70 9.20
N ARG A 96 5.87 6.72 10.01
CA ARG A 96 4.86 7.67 10.46
C ARG A 96 4.77 8.78 9.45
N ASP A 97 3.55 9.19 9.12
CA ASP A 97 3.34 10.25 8.16
C ASP A 97 2.28 11.23 8.67
N PHE A 98 2.65 12.51 8.70
CA PHE A 98 1.77 13.55 9.23
C PHE A 98 0.51 13.72 8.38
N LEU A 99 0.59 13.46 7.07
CA LEU A 99 -0.55 13.54 6.17
C LEU A 99 -1.66 12.56 6.56
N LEU A 100 -1.33 11.42 7.20
CA LEU A 100 -2.34 10.48 7.70
C LEU A 100 -3.27 11.10 8.75
N ARG A 101 -2.88 12.23 9.37
CA ARG A 101 -3.75 12.96 10.28
C ARG A 101 -4.92 13.65 9.60
N THR A 102 -4.84 13.89 8.30
CA THR A 102 -5.92 14.47 7.50
C THR A 102 -6.69 13.40 6.72
N MET A 103 -6.32 12.11 6.87
CA MET A 103 -7.02 11.02 6.21
C MET A 103 -8.44 10.89 6.79
N PRO A 104 -9.48 10.86 5.94
CA PRO A 104 -10.84 10.56 6.39
C PRO A 104 -10.89 9.27 7.18
N ASP A 105 -11.78 9.20 8.18
CA ASP A 105 -11.85 8.03 9.03
C ASP A 105 -12.31 6.80 8.25
N TRP A 106 -11.35 5.97 7.83
CA TRP A 106 -11.58 4.76 7.05
C TRP A 106 -12.50 3.74 7.73
N LYS A 107 -12.65 3.79 9.07
CA LYS A 107 -13.60 2.94 9.80
C LYS A 107 -15.05 3.29 9.52
N VAL A 108 -15.34 4.51 9.04
CA VAL A 108 -16.68 4.88 8.56
C VAL A 108 -17.02 4.06 7.30
N GLN A 109 -16.05 3.87 6.40
CA GLN A 109 -16.24 3.11 5.17
C GLN A 109 -16.03 1.60 5.35
N LEU A 110 -15.20 1.19 6.32
CA LEU A 110 -14.81 -0.22 6.55
C LEU A 110 -14.88 -0.56 8.05
N PRO A 111 -16.07 -0.56 8.67
CA PRO A 111 -16.21 -0.71 10.12
C PRO A 111 -15.72 -2.06 10.66
N GLY A 112 -15.82 -3.13 9.87
CA GLY A 112 -15.43 -4.48 10.26
C GLY A 112 -13.96 -4.84 10.03
N GLU A 113 -13.19 -3.97 9.36
CA GLU A 113 -11.79 -4.26 9.05
C GLU A 113 -10.88 -3.66 10.13
N ASN A 114 -9.86 -4.41 10.59
CA ASN A 114 -8.86 -3.91 11.54
C ASN A 114 -7.60 -3.39 10.83
N ILE A 115 -7.45 -3.78 9.57
CA ILE A 115 -6.36 -3.39 8.69
C ILE A 115 -6.97 -2.98 7.36
N PHE A 116 -6.65 -1.77 6.92
CA PHE A 116 -7.03 -1.28 5.60
C PHE A 116 -5.85 -1.40 4.63
N ASN A 117 -6.08 -1.91 3.42
CA ASN A 117 -5.05 -2.00 2.37
C ASN A 117 -5.48 -1.23 1.12
N ILE A 118 -4.52 -0.56 0.49
CA ILE A 118 -4.70 0.13 -0.79
C ILE A 118 -3.46 -0.08 -1.66
N SER A 119 -3.65 -0.13 -2.98
CA SER A 119 -2.55 -0.20 -3.94
C SER A 119 -2.54 1.07 -4.78
N VAL A 120 -1.42 1.78 -4.77
CA VAL A 120 -1.17 2.97 -5.59
C VAL A 120 -0.17 2.60 -6.67
N ARG A 121 -0.60 2.62 -7.93
CA ARG A 121 0.26 2.35 -9.08
C ARG A 121 0.72 3.65 -9.69
N ILE A 122 2.02 3.77 -9.98
CA ILE A 122 2.66 5.05 -10.31
C ILE A 122 3.65 4.87 -11.46
N THR A 123 3.51 5.71 -12.47
CA THR A 123 4.54 5.98 -13.49
C THR A 123 4.98 7.43 -13.31
N PRO A 124 6.22 7.68 -12.86
CA PRO A 124 6.75 9.04 -12.84
C PRO A 124 6.76 9.61 -14.27
N GLY A 125 6.25 10.83 -14.42
CA GLY A 125 6.27 11.53 -15.71
C GLY A 125 7.67 12.00 -16.09
N GLY A 126 7.89 12.18 -17.39
CA GLY A 126 9.01 12.96 -17.90
C GLY A 126 8.85 14.45 -17.61
N LEU A 127 9.86 15.24 -17.97
CA LEU A 127 9.81 16.70 -17.89
C LEU A 127 8.60 17.22 -18.69
N GLY A 128 7.62 17.82 -17.99
CA GLY A 128 6.43 18.42 -18.57
C GLY A 128 5.22 17.49 -18.76
N GLU A 129 5.36 16.17 -18.54
CA GLU A 129 4.30 15.20 -18.83
C GLU A 129 3.41 14.87 -17.62
N GLY A 130 3.87 15.16 -16.40
CA GLY A 130 3.16 14.83 -15.16
C GLY A 130 3.11 13.32 -14.87
N SER A 131 2.95 12.95 -13.60
CA SER A 131 2.91 11.53 -13.21
C SER A 131 1.55 10.89 -13.51
N LYS A 132 1.55 9.70 -14.12
CA LYS A 132 0.36 8.85 -14.23
C LYS A 132 0.24 7.99 -12.98
N TRP A 133 -0.92 7.96 -12.35
CA TRP A 133 -1.16 7.10 -11.21
C TRP A 133 -2.61 6.64 -11.11
N ALA A 134 -2.82 5.54 -10.39
CA ALA A 134 -4.14 5.01 -10.09
C ALA A 134 -4.17 4.37 -8.70
N VAL A 135 -5.28 4.54 -7.99
CA VAL A 135 -5.60 3.78 -6.79
C VAL A 135 -6.47 2.60 -7.18
N VAL A 136 -6.03 1.40 -6.80
CA VAL A 136 -6.65 0.15 -7.24
C VAL A 136 -7.43 -0.47 -6.09
N MET A 137 -8.67 -0.83 -6.37
CA MET A 137 -9.47 -1.69 -5.51
C MET A 137 -8.97 -3.14 -5.67
N PRO A 138 -8.56 -3.83 -4.60
CA PRO A 138 -8.13 -5.23 -4.72
C PRO A 138 -9.28 -6.12 -5.19
N LYS A 139 -8.96 -7.12 -6.01
CA LYS A 139 -9.98 -7.98 -6.66
C LYS A 139 -10.78 -8.79 -5.65
N GLU A 140 -10.17 -9.16 -4.54
CA GLU A 140 -10.80 -9.90 -3.44
C GLU A 140 -11.87 -9.07 -2.70
N MET A 141 -11.91 -7.76 -2.96
CA MET A 141 -12.79 -6.78 -2.31
C MET A 141 -13.97 -6.35 -3.20
N ILE A 142 -14.16 -6.95 -4.38
CA ILE A 142 -15.37 -6.72 -5.19
C ILE A 142 -16.61 -7.12 -4.35
N PRO A 143 -17.66 -6.28 -4.22
CA PRO A 143 -18.78 -6.49 -3.28
C PRO A 143 -19.46 -7.87 -3.35
N ARG A 144 -19.41 -8.52 -4.52
CA ARG A 144 -19.88 -9.90 -4.72
C ARG A 144 -19.21 -10.91 -3.76
N TYR A 145 -17.98 -10.64 -3.31
CA TYR A 145 -17.19 -11.50 -2.42
C TYR A 145 -17.14 -10.99 -0.97
N ARG A 146 -17.51 -9.72 -0.70
CA ARG A 146 -17.65 -9.13 0.64
C ARG A 146 -18.82 -8.12 0.68
N PRO A 147 -20.01 -8.50 1.18
CA PRO A 147 -21.19 -7.62 1.17
C PRO A 147 -21.08 -6.35 2.03
N SER A 148 -20.19 -6.32 3.03
CA SER A 148 -19.94 -5.17 3.91
C SER A 148 -18.95 -4.16 3.34
N TRP A 149 -18.48 -4.37 2.11
CA TRP A 149 -17.47 -3.53 1.47
C TRP A 149 -18.09 -2.46 0.57
N PRO A 150 -17.44 -1.28 0.43
CA PRO A 150 -17.88 -0.24 -0.48
C PRO A 150 -18.03 -0.75 -1.92
N THR A 151 -19.03 -0.24 -2.61
CA THR A 151 -19.14 -0.36 -4.07
C THR A 151 -17.93 0.27 -4.75
N GLN A 152 -17.69 -0.08 -6.03
CA GLN A 152 -16.59 0.52 -6.79
C GLN A 152 -16.71 2.05 -6.87
N GLN A 153 -17.93 2.59 -6.99
CA GLN A 153 -18.15 4.04 -7.03
C GLN A 153 -17.80 4.71 -5.70
N GLU A 154 -18.25 4.13 -4.58
CA GLU A 154 -17.92 4.63 -3.23
C GLU A 154 -16.42 4.54 -2.96
N TRP A 155 -15.77 3.45 -3.39
CA TRP A 155 -14.33 3.30 -3.32
C TRP A 155 -13.61 4.41 -4.09
N VAL A 156 -14.01 4.67 -5.33
CA VAL A 156 -13.39 5.74 -6.14
C VAL A 156 -13.63 7.11 -5.52
N ALA A 157 -14.84 7.40 -5.05
CA ALA A 157 -15.16 8.66 -4.40
C ALA A 157 -14.32 8.86 -3.12
N TRP A 158 -14.24 7.84 -2.28
CA TRP A 158 -13.46 7.88 -1.05
C TRP A 158 -11.96 7.99 -1.32
N THR A 159 -11.42 7.20 -2.24
CA THR A 159 -9.98 7.26 -2.55
C THR A 159 -9.56 8.55 -3.26
N ARG A 160 -10.49 9.35 -3.79
CA ARG A 160 -10.20 10.71 -4.28
C ARG A 160 -10.18 11.78 -3.18
N SER A 161 -10.66 11.46 -1.98
CA SER A 161 -10.74 12.42 -0.86
C SER A 161 -9.45 12.60 -0.06
N PHE A 162 -8.39 11.86 -0.44
CA PHE A 162 -7.10 11.88 0.25
C PHE A 162 -5.94 11.72 -0.74
N ASP A 163 -4.81 12.34 -0.45
CA ASP A 163 -3.64 12.32 -1.32
C ASP A 163 -2.77 11.06 -1.09
N TRP A 164 -3.23 9.93 -1.64
CA TRP A 164 -2.52 8.65 -1.59
C TRP A 164 -1.20 8.67 -2.35
N LEU A 165 -1.10 9.51 -3.38
CA LEU A 165 0.12 9.63 -4.18
C LEU A 165 1.27 10.13 -3.31
N SER A 166 1.04 11.15 -2.49
CA SER A 166 2.06 11.67 -1.56
C SER A 166 2.55 10.62 -0.57
N ILE A 167 1.66 9.79 -0.02
CA ILE A 167 2.06 8.67 0.85
C ILE A 167 2.90 7.65 0.07
N GLY A 168 2.44 7.24 -1.12
CA GLY A 168 3.12 6.24 -1.94
C GLY A 168 4.51 6.68 -2.43
N VAL A 169 4.63 7.93 -2.89
CA VAL A 169 5.90 8.53 -3.31
C VAL A 169 6.91 8.55 -2.16
N GLY A 170 6.45 8.76 -0.93
CA GLY A 170 7.30 8.69 0.26
C GLY A 170 8.06 7.36 0.37
N PHE A 171 7.39 6.24 0.10
CA PHE A 171 8.03 4.92 0.10
C PHE A 171 8.95 4.68 -1.08
N ILE A 172 8.58 5.15 -2.28
CA ILE A 172 9.45 5.04 -3.46
C ILE A 172 10.76 5.79 -3.22
N ARG A 173 10.72 7.00 -2.65
CA ARG A 173 11.93 7.75 -2.29
C ARG A 173 12.79 6.97 -1.29
N THR A 174 12.20 6.49 -0.20
CA THR A 174 12.93 5.69 0.79
C THR A 174 13.57 4.45 0.18
N MET A 175 12.89 3.77 -0.74
CA MET A 175 13.46 2.64 -1.48
C MET A 175 14.67 3.07 -2.30
N LEU A 176 14.55 4.14 -3.09
CA LEU A 176 15.63 4.64 -3.95
C LEU A 176 16.84 5.13 -3.15
N ASP A 177 16.62 5.66 -1.95
CA ASP A 177 17.71 6.10 -1.05
C ASP A 177 18.40 4.92 -0.33
N SER A 178 17.75 3.74 -0.28
CA SER A 178 18.25 2.56 0.44
C SER A 178 18.92 1.51 -0.45
N LEU A 179 18.73 1.60 -1.77
CA LEU A 179 19.27 0.68 -2.79
C LEU A 179 20.45 1.31 -3.52
#